data_AF-A0A959L7J6-F1
#
_entry.id   AF-A0A959L7J6-F1
#
_cell.length_a   1.000
_cell.length_b   1.000
_cell.length_c   1.000
_cell.angle_alpha   90.00
_cell.angle_beta   90.00
_cell.angle_gamma   90.00
#
_symmetry.space_group_name_H-M   'P 1'
#
loop_
_entity.id
_entity.type
_entity.pdbx_description
1 polymer ?
#
loop_
_entity_poly.entity_id
_entity_poly.type
_entity_poly.pdbx_seq_one_letter_code
_entity_poly.pdbx_strand_id
1 'polypeptide(L)'
;MRYLISAIGFILCIIGIYYLELWVVNRSEENRIKLSLETIESSHRYTINDPDIAITLSDSLREISGLSYDPVSGQLLAIEDEHGLIYTVDKLTGKINNTREFAKDGDYEGIIYANKNIYILESNGHIFEYETDGKVKKYKTGLKKSFDFEGLTYLPDCNRLMLASKSSGPKTKSHLRKLFTFDLTQHTLDEEPPIILDCKDVGKELYKGKRGPTFSPSAITRDIN
;
A
#
# COMPACT_ATOMS: atom_id res chain seq x y z
N MET A 1 -60.11 27.86 7.61
CA MET A 1 -58.86 28.51 8.06
C MET A 1 -58.19 27.81 9.25
N ARG A 2 -58.91 27.43 10.32
CA ARG A 2 -58.32 26.75 11.52
C ARG A 2 -57.68 25.36 11.23
N TYR A 3 -58.28 24.55 10.36
CA TYR A 3 -57.73 23.24 9.98
C TYR A 3 -56.42 23.31 9.16
N LEU A 4 -56.24 24.38 8.37
CA LEU A 4 -55.04 24.56 7.54
C LEU A 4 -53.81 24.91 8.38
N ILE A 5 -53.99 25.72 9.42
CA ILE A 5 -52.93 26.08 10.38
C ILE A 5 -52.50 24.85 11.19
N SER A 6 -53.45 23.99 11.56
CA SER A 6 -53.15 22.72 12.27
C SER A 6 -52.39 21.72 11.40
N ALA A 7 -52.68 21.65 10.10
CA ALA A 7 -52.01 20.74 9.17
C ALA A 7 -50.54 21.15 8.92
N ILE A 8 -50.28 22.45 8.78
CA ILE A 8 -48.92 22.99 8.61
C ILE A 8 -48.06 22.71 9.84
N GLY A 9 -48.62 22.86 11.05
CA GLY A 9 -47.91 22.55 12.30
C GLY A 9 -47.51 21.07 12.40
N PHE A 10 -48.36 20.16 11.92
CA PHE A 10 -48.08 18.72 11.93
C PHE A 10 -46.97 18.34 10.94
N ILE A 11 -46.98 18.94 9.75
CA ILE A 11 -45.96 18.72 8.71
C ILE A 11 -44.58 19.22 9.20
N LEU A 12 -44.52 20.41 9.80
CA LEU A 12 -43.27 20.94 10.37
C LEU A 12 -42.72 20.06 11.49
N CYS A 13 -43.59 19.44 12.29
CA CYS A 13 -43.20 18.52 13.35
C CYS A 13 -42.58 17.23 12.78
N ILE A 14 -43.19 16.64 11.74
CA ILE A 14 -42.66 15.45 11.06
C ILE A 14 -41.30 15.74 10.42
N ILE A 15 -41.16 16.89 9.75
CA ILE A 15 -39.88 17.33 9.17
C ILE A 15 -38.81 17.50 10.27
N GLY A 16 -39.17 18.11 11.40
CA GLY A 16 -38.28 18.26 12.54
C GLY A 16 -37.79 16.92 13.12
N ILE A 17 -38.69 15.93 13.24
CA ILE A 17 -38.34 14.57 13.69
C ILE A 17 -37.39 13.91 12.69
N TYR A 18 -37.65 14.01 11.38
CA TYR A 18 -36.78 13.44 10.34
C TYR A 18 -35.36 14.04 10.38
N TYR A 19 -35.24 15.37 10.52
CA TYR A 19 -33.92 16.00 10.65
C TYR A 19 -33.20 15.63 11.95
N LEU A 20 -33.94 15.41 13.03
CA LEU A 20 -33.37 14.95 14.30
C LEU A 20 -32.82 13.51 14.18
N GLU A 21 -33.56 12.61 13.52
CA GLU A 21 -33.10 11.25 13.25
C GLU A 21 -31.84 11.23 12.38
N LEU A 22 -31.81 12.02 11.29
CA LEU A 22 -30.61 12.17 10.46
C LEU A 22 -29.42 12.72 11.25
N TRP A 23 -29.65 13.70 12.12
CA TRP A 23 -28.59 14.27 12.95
C TRP A 23 -28.04 13.27 13.98
N VAL A 24 -28.90 12.46 14.60
CA VAL A 24 -28.49 11.41 15.54
C VAL A 24 -27.70 10.31 14.85
N VAL A 25 -28.11 9.88 13.66
CA VAL A 25 -27.39 8.85 12.87
C VAL A 25 -26.02 9.36 12.41
N ASN A 26 -25.92 10.57 11.89
CA ASN A 26 -24.63 11.13 11.48
C ASN A 26 -23.65 11.23 12.67
N ARG A 27 -24.14 11.65 13.84
CA ARG A 27 -23.32 11.77 15.04
C ARG A 27 -22.86 10.41 15.59
N SER A 28 -23.67 9.36 15.44
CA SER A 28 -23.28 8.01 15.87
C SER A 28 -22.20 7.42 14.97
N GLU A 29 -22.29 7.64 13.65
CA GLU A 29 -21.26 7.25 12.69
C GLU A 29 -19.95 8.02 12.90
N GLU A 30 -20.00 9.34 13.10
CA GLU A 30 -18.82 10.15 13.44
C GLU A 30 -18.12 9.66 14.72
N ASN A 31 -18.91 9.34 15.77
CA ASN A 31 -18.36 8.82 17.01
C ASN A 31 -17.81 7.39 16.86
N ARG A 32 -18.41 6.54 16.01
CA ARG A 32 -17.88 5.21 15.71
C ARG A 32 -16.57 5.28 14.94
N ILE A 33 -16.47 6.16 13.95
CA ILE A 33 -15.24 6.44 13.20
C ILE A 33 -14.18 7.00 14.14
N LYS A 34 -14.55 7.91 15.04
CA LYS A 34 -13.60 8.47 16.01
C LYS A 34 -13.13 7.42 17.03
N LEU A 35 -14.03 6.59 17.54
CA LEU A 35 -13.71 5.50 18.47
C LEU A 35 -12.87 4.41 17.78
N SER A 36 -13.11 4.10 16.51
CA SER A 36 -12.26 3.19 15.75
C SER A 36 -10.88 3.77 15.50
N LEU A 37 -10.77 5.08 15.22
CA LEU A 37 -9.49 5.78 15.08
C LEU A 37 -8.71 5.87 16.41
N GLU A 38 -9.38 6.12 17.54
CA GLU A 38 -8.77 6.09 18.88
C GLU A 38 -8.38 4.66 19.30
N THR A 39 -9.09 3.62 18.82
CA THR A 39 -8.71 2.21 19.04
C THR A 39 -7.52 1.80 18.17
N ILE A 40 -7.22 2.53 17.09
CA ILE A 40 -5.99 2.39 16.30
C ILE A 40 -4.82 3.16 16.95
N GLU A 41 -4.78 3.27 18.28
CA GLU A 41 -3.50 3.38 18.99
C GLU A 41 -2.75 2.03 18.88
N SER A 42 -2.29 1.71 17.67
CA SER A 42 -1.05 1.02 17.34
C SER A 42 -0.56 0.00 18.39
N SER A 43 -1.28 -1.11 18.59
CA SER A 43 -0.69 -2.32 19.19
C SER A 43 0.13 -3.06 18.13
N HIS A 44 1.16 -2.43 17.57
CA HIS A 44 2.07 -3.13 16.68
C HIS A 44 2.70 -4.28 17.47
N ARG A 45 2.69 -5.50 16.91
CA ARG A 45 3.26 -6.70 17.55
C ARG A 45 4.80 -6.68 17.64
N TYR A 46 5.42 -5.57 17.26
CA TYR A 46 6.86 -5.38 17.18
C TYR A 46 7.24 -3.94 17.52
N THR A 47 8.43 -3.77 18.07
CA THR A 47 9.00 -2.46 18.41
C THR A 47 9.92 -2.01 17.28
N ILE A 48 9.52 -0.98 16.52
CA ILE A 48 10.27 -0.48 15.35
C ILE A 48 11.70 -0.04 15.72
N ASN A 49 11.88 0.53 16.92
CA ASN A 49 13.15 1.13 17.34
C ASN A 49 13.99 0.24 18.27
N ASP A 50 13.56 -0.99 18.53
CA ASP A 50 14.24 -1.92 19.44
C ASP A 50 14.14 -3.35 18.87
N PRO A 51 14.97 -3.69 17.85
CA PRO A 51 14.89 -4.98 17.19
C PRO A 51 15.48 -6.09 18.08
N ASP A 52 14.83 -7.27 18.10
CA ASP A 52 15.35 -8.44 18.81
C ASP A 52 16.69 -8.94 18.24
N ILE A 53 16.87 -8.82 16.92
CA ILE A 53 18.05 -9.27 16.19
C ILE A 53 18.42 -8.23 15.13
N ALA A 54 19.71 -7.91 15.05
CA ALA A 54 20.30 -7.13 13.96
C ALA A 54 21.27 -8.01 13.17
N ILE A 55 21.08 -8.08 11.85
CA ILE A 55 21.85 -8.94 10.96
C ILE A 55 22.55 -8.06 9.91
N THR A 56 23.86 -8.24 9.75
CA THR A 56 24.60 -7.63 8.65
C THR A 56 24.48 -8.49 7.40
N LEU A 57 23.99 -7.90 6.32
CA LEU A 57 23.87 -8.55 5.02
C LEU A 57 25.16 -8.37 4.21
N SER A 58 25.34 -9.22 3.18
CA SER A 58 26.49 -9.13 2.27
C SER A 58 26.42 -7.88 1.37
N ASP A 59 27.56 -7.45 0.84
CA ASP A 59 27.66 -6.30 -0.07
C ASP A 59 26.75 -6.38 -1.30
N SER A 60 26.40 -7.58 -1.78
CA SER A 60 25.44 -7.77 -2.88
C SER A 60 24.01 -7.28 -2.54
N LEU A 61 23.72 -7.01 -1.27
CA LEU A 61 22.45 -6.50 -0.77
C LEU A 61 22.65 -5.16 -0.05
N ARG A 62 23.66 -4.39 -0.47
CA ARG A 62 23.94 -3.07 0.10
C ARG A 62 22.82 -2.06 -0.18
N GLU A 63 22.15 -2.19 -1.32
CA GLU A 63 21.08 -1.30 -1.80
C GLU A 63 19.77 -2.09 -1.98
N ILE A 64 19.31 -2.76 -0.92
CA ILE A 64 18.00 -3.43 -0.94
C ILE A 64 16.90 -2.43 -1.22
N SER A 65 16.12 -2.70 -2.25
CA SER A 65 14.93 -1.93 -2.62
C SER A 65 13.64 -2.70 -2.29
N GLY A 66 13.69 -4.02 -2.19
CA GLY A 66 12.52 -4.85 -1.89
C GLY A 66 12.81 -6.04 -0.97
N LEU A 67 11.87 -6.34 -0.09
CA LEU A 67 11.91 -7.49 0.81
C LEU A 67 10.53 -8.17 0.90
N SER A 68 10.51 -9.49 0.84
CA SER A 68 9.31 -10.30 1.04
C SER A 68 9.59 -11.55 1.87
N TYR A 69 8.55 -12.10 2.50
CA TYR A 69 8.62 -13.40 3.15
C TYR A 69 8.04 -14.48 2.24
N ASP A 70 8.80 -15.54 2.00
CA ASP A 70 8.31 -16.74 1.32
C ASP A 70 7.79 -17.74 2.37
N PRO A 71 6.46 -17.94 2.50
CA PRO A 71 5.90 -18.85 3.48
C PRO A 71 6.14 -20.33 3.16
N VAL A 72 6.52 -20.68 1.92
CA VAL A 72 6.78 -22.07 1.53
C VAL A 72 8.17 -22.52 1.96
N SER A 73 9.19 -21.71 1.68
CA SER A 73 10.56 -22.02 2.11
C SER A 73 10.88 -21.55 3.54
N GLY A 74 10.10 -20.60 4.07
CA GLY A 74 10.34 -19.96 5.36
C GLY A 74 11.48 -18.94 5.35
N GLN A 75 11.96 -18.56 4.16
CA GLN A 75 13.07 -17.64 3.93
C GLN A 75 12.59 -16.24 3.49
N LEU A 76 13.51 -15.29 3.47
CA LEU A 76 13.28 -13.97 2.88
C LEU A 76 13.63 -14.00 1.39
N LEU A 77 12.89 -13.22 0.63
CA LEU A 77 13.19 -12.86 -0.75
C LEU A 77 13.62 -11.40 -0.76
N ALA A 78 14.74 -11.10 -1.39
CA ALA A 78 15.25 -9.75 -1.53
C ALA A 78 15.63 -9.46 -2.98
N ILE A 79 15.58 -8.18 -3.33
CA ILE A 79 16.13 -7.62 -4.56
C ILE A 79 16.92 -6.37 -4.19
N GLU A 80 17.88 -5.98 -5.04
CA GLU A 80 18.46 -4.64 -5.02
C GLU A 80 17.94 -3.82 -6.21
N ASP A 81 18.34 -2.56 -6.28
CA ASP A 81 17.76 -1.56 -7.18
C ASP A 81 18.19 -1.73 -8.65
N GLU A 82 19.41 -2.18 -8.92
CA GLU A 82 19.99 -2.17 -10.26
C GLU A 82 19.87 -3.52 -10.99
N HIS A 83 20.23 -4.64 -10.37
CA HIS A 83 20.36 -5.92 -11.07
C HIS A 83 19.05 -6.73 -11.03
N GLY A 84 18.76 -7.43 -12.13
CA GLY A 84 17.57 -8.28 -12.23
C GLY A 84 17.73 -9.62 -11.51
N LEU A 85 18.08 -9.60 -10.22
CA LEU A 85 18.36 -10.77 -9.38
C LEU A 85 17.40 -10.87 -8.18
N ILE A 86 16.87 -12.07 -7.95
CA ILE A 86 16.15 -12.45 -6.73
C ILE A 86 17.10 -13.22 -5.83
N TYR A 87 17.29 -12.73 -4.61
CA TYR A 87 18.07 -13.38 -3.57
C TYR A 87 17.14 -14.10 -2.59
N THR A 88 17.42 -15.37 -2.31
CA THR A 88 16.81 -16.09 -1.18
C THR A 88 17.74 -15.96 0.02
N VAL A 89 17.28 -15.28 1.06
CA VAL A 89 18.07 -14.91 2.24
C VAL A 89 17.55 -15.65 3.47
N ASP A 90 18.45 -16.25 4.23
CA ASP A 90 18.12 -16.84 5.52
C ASP A 90 17.72 -15.75 6.52
N LYS A 91 16.52 -15.85 7.09
CA LYS A 91 15.96 -14.79 7.96
C LYS A 91 16.65 -14.63 9.31
N LEU A 92 17.44 -15.63 9.75
CA LEU A 92 18.11 -15.61 11.06
C LEU A 92 19.59 -15.24 10.94
N THR A 93 20.20 -15.55 9.80
CA THR A 93 21.65 -15.36 9.58
C THR A 93 21.98 -14.32 8.52
N GLY A 94 21.03 -13.92 7.67
CA GLY A 94 21.26 -13.00 6.57
C GLY A 94 22.03 -13.61 5.39
N LYS A 95 22.33 -14.92 5.45
CA LYS A 95 23.07 -15.61 4.42
C LYS A 95 22.24 -15.76 3.15
N ILE A 96 22.80 -15.38 2.01
CA ILE A 96 22.23 -15.68 0.70
C ILE A 96 22.39 -17.19 0.42
N ASN A 97 21.27 -17.89 0.32
CA ASN A 97 21.22 -19.33 0.04
C ASN A 97 21.05 -19.64 -1.45
N ASN A 98 20.46 -18.71 -2.20
CA ASN A 98 20.25 -18.87 -3.63
C ASN A 98 20.11 -17.50 -4.31
N THR A 99 20.49 -17.42 -5.59
CA THR A 99 20.35 -16.24 -6.44
C THR A 99 19.77 -16.67 -7.77
N ARG A 100 18.76 -15.97 -8.27
CA ARG A 100 18.06 -16.28 -9.52
C ARG A 100 17.92 -15.03 -10.36
N GLU A 101 18.29 -15.10 -11.64
CA GLU A 101 18.05 -14.01 -12.57
C GLU A 101 16.58 -14.01 -13.02
N PHE A 102 15.95 -12.83 -13.03
CA PHE A 102 14.62 -12.62 -13.58
C PHE A 102 14.61 -11.63 -14.75
N ALA A 103 15.61 -10.75 -14.83
CA ALA A 103 15.72 -9.73 -15.85
C ALA A 103 17.17 -9.21 -15.98
N LYS A 104 17.39 -8.30 -16.92
CA LYS A 104 18.63 -7.52 -17.03
C LYS A 104 18.63 -6.37 -16.01
N ASP A 105 19.67 -5.56 -16.03
CA ASP A 105 19.75 -4.35 -15.22
C ASP A 105 18.56 -3.41 -15.49
N GLY A 106 18.10 -2.76 -14.43
CA GLY A 106 16.86 -2.02 -14.37
C GLY A 106 16.83 -1.06 -13.18
N ASP A 107 15.62 -0.85 -12.67
CA ASP A 107 15.31 0.08 -11.58
C ASP A 107 14.18 -0.57 -10.78
N TYR A 108 14.56 -1.56 -9.97
CA TYR A 108 13.64 -2.48 -9.30
C TYR A 108 13.40 -2.05 -7.88
N GLU A 109 12.13 -1.98 -7.47
CA GLU A 109 11.73 -1.21 -6.30
C GLU A 109 10.83 -1.97 -5.33
N GLY A 110 10.49 -3.22 -5.65
CA GLY A 110 9.69 -4.04 -4.75
C GLY A 110 9.61 -5.49 -5.17
N ILE A 111 9.49 -6.37 -4.19
CA ILE A 111 9.28 -7.81 -4.39
C ILE A 111 8.20 -8.30 -3.44
N ILE A 112 7.31 -9.17 -3.90
CA ILE A 112 6.29 -9.80 -3.07
C ILE A 112 6.05 -11.25 -3.50
N TYR A 113 6.02 -12.16 -2.53
CA TYR A 113 5.46 -13.49 -2.74
C TYR A 113 3.93 -13.40 -2.72
N ALA A 114 3.28 -13.81 -3.80
CA ALA A 114 1.82 -13.80 -3.91
C ALA A 114 1.34 -14.98 -4.74
N ASN A 115 0.27 -15.64 -4.31
CA ASN A 115 -0.38 -16.71 -5.06
C ASN A 115 0.59 -17.76 -5.67
N LYS A 116 1.59 -18.21 -4.90
CA LYS A 116 2.64 -19.18 -5.29
C LYS A 116 3.72 -18.68 -6.25
N ASN A 117 3.61 -17.45 -6.74
CA ASN A 117 4.60 -16.81 -7.59
C ASN A 117 5.31 -15.67 -6.84
N ILE A 118 6.38 -15.17 -7.45
CA ILE A 118 7.09 -13.98 -6.97
C ILE A 118 6.80 -12.85 -7.96
N TYR A 119 6.41 -11.69 -7.46
CA TYR A 119 6.18 -10.51 -8.28
C TYR A 119 7.19 -9.43 -7.94
N ILE A 120 7.72 -8.77 -8.98
CA ILE A 120 8.73 -7.71 -8.85
C ILE A 120 8.20 -6.45 -9.52
N LEU A 121 8.39 -5.31 -8.87
CA LEU A 121 8.02 -3.98 -9.35
C LEU A 121 9.25 -3.26 -9.90
N GLU A 122 9.13 -2.72 -11.11
CA GLU A 122 10.08 -1.75 -11.68
C GLU A 122 9.52 -0.33 -11.47
N SER A 123 10.38 0.68 -11.25
CA SER A 123 10.00 2.07 -10.89
C SER A 123 9.02 2.73 -11.86
N ASN A 124 8.96 2.26 -13.11
CA ASN A 124 8.02 2.73 -14.11
C ASN A 124 6.59 2.12 -14.00
N GLY A 125 6.38 1.22 -13.04
CA GLY A 125 5.12 0.53 -12.79
C GLY A 125 4.94 -0.76 -13.58
N HIS A 126 5.95 -1.26 -14.30
CA HIS A 126 5.90 -2.62 -14.85
C HIS A 126 5.99 -3.66 -13.75
N ILE A 127 5.31 -4.79 -13.96
CA ILE A 127 5.32 -5.93 -13.06
C ILE A 127 5.99 -7.11 -13.76
N PHE A 128 6.92 -7.75 -13.07
CA PHE A 128 7.45 -9.04 -13.46
C PHE A 128 6.82 -10.13 -12.59
N GLU A 129 6.46 -11.24 -13.21
CA GLU A 129 6.01 -12.45 -12.53
C GLU A 129 7.05 -13.54 -12.78
N TYR A 130 7.62 -14.03 -11.69
CA TYR A 130 8.54 -15.17 -11.66
C TYR A 130 7.77 -16.39 -11.18
N GLU A 131 7.53 -17.33 -12.09
CA GLU A 131 6.78 -18.55 -11.84
C GLU A 131 7.63 -19.61 -11.14
N THR A 132 6.98 -20.59 -10.52
CA THR A 132 7.65 -21.69 -9.81
C THR A 132 8.58 -22.53 -10.69
N ASP A 133 8.34 -22.57 -12.01
CA ASP A 133 9.18 -23.29 -12.98
C ASP A 133 10.35 -22.45 -13.52
N GLY A 134 10.51 -21.22 -13.01
CA GLY A 134 11.56 -20.29 -13.40
C GLY A 134 11.24 -19.44 -14.63
N LYS A 135 10.06 -19.56 -15.23
CA LYS A 135 9.63 -18.66 -16.29
C LYS A 135 9.34 -17.26 -15.76
N VAL A 136 9.68 -16.26 -16.56
CA VAL A 136 9.42 -14.86 -16.24
C VAL A 136 8.52 -14.22 -17.28
N LYS A 137 7.47 -13.55 -16.81
CA LYS A 137 6.58 -12.73 -17.61
C LYS A 137 6.72 -11.26 -17.20
N LYS A 138 6.69 -10.35 -18.17
CA LYS A 138 6.68 -8.90 -17.94
C LYS A 138 5.35 -8.29 -18.39
N TYR A 139 4.67 -7.63 -17.47
CA TYR A 139 3.41 -6.94 -17.71
C TYR A 139 3.65 -5.43 -17.76
N LYS A 140 3.33 -4.82 -18.91
CA LYS A 140 3.38 -3.37 -19.08
C LYS A 140 2.04 -2.76 -18.67
N THR A 141 2.00 -2.06 -17.54
CA THR A 141 0.77 -1.48 -16.98
C THR A 141 0.28 -0.22 -17.69
N GLY A 142 1.14 0.42 -18.51
CA GLY A 142 0.81 1.69 -19.18
C GLY A 142 0.89 2.91 -18.25
N LEU A 143 1.21 2.70 -16.96
CA LEU A 143 1.49 3.75 -16.00
C LEU A 143 2.70 4.59 -16.45
N LYS A 144 2.74 5.84 -15.98
CA LYS A 144 3.80 6.79 -16.37
C LYS A 144 4.98 6.67 -15.41
N LYS A 145 6.19 6.59 -15.96
CA LYS A 145 7.44 6.56 -15.18
C LYS A 145 7.57 7.71 -14.17
N SER A 146 6.97 8.87 -14.44
CA SER A 146 6.98 10.00 -13.51
C SER A 146 6.26 9.76 -12.17
N PHE A 147 5.56 8.64 -12.00
CA PHE A 147 5.03 8.23 -10.70
C PHE A 147 6.10 7.66 -9.78
N ASP A 148 7.20 7.10 -10.30
CA ASP A 148 8.33 6.59 -9.51
C ASP A 148 7.84 5.58 -8.47
N PHE A 149 7.44 4.38 -8.90
CA PHE A 149 6.79 3.42 -8.01
C PHE A 149 7.80 2.73 -7.09
N GLU A 150 7.57 2.80 -5.77
CA GLU A 150 8.43 2.14 -4.77
C GLU A 150 7.67 1.19 -3.83
N GLY A 151 6.35 1.32 -3.72
CA GLY A 151 5.58 0.38 -2.88
C GLY A 151 5.00 -0.75 -3.69
N LEU A 152 5.18 -2.00 -3.24
CA LEU A 152 4.45 -3.17 -3.73
C LEU A 152 3.91 -4.02 -2.57
N THR A 153 2.62 -4.33 -2.57
CA THR A 153 2.04 -5.32 -1.63
C THR A 153 0.99 -6.19 -2.33
N TYR A 154 0.71 -7.36 -1.74
CA TYR A 154 -0.35 -8.26 -2.17
C TYR A 154 -1.64 -8.06 -1.36
N LEU A 155 -2.78 -8.08 -2.06
CA LEU A 155 -4.13 -8.06 -1.52
C LEU A 155 -4.79 -9.43 -1.81
N PRO A 156 -4.69 -10.42 -0.90
CA PRO A 156 -5.21 -11.77 -1.15
C PRO A 156 -6.74 -11.82 -1.31
N ASP A 157 -7.48 -10.96 -0.62
CA ASP A 157 -8.95 -10.97 -0.59
C ASP A 157 -9.57 -10.70 -1.97
N CYS A 158 -8.84 -10.01 -2.85
CA CYS A 158 -9.25 -9.71 -4.21
C CYS A 158 -8.25 -10.19 -5.28
N ASN A 159 -7.21 -10.92 -4.87
CA ASN A 159 -6.12 -11.37 -5.73
C ASN A 159 -5.48 -10.24 -6.57
N ARG A 160 -5.10 -9.15 -5.90
CA ARG A 160 -4.51 -7.97 -6.55
C ARG A 160 -3.13 -7.63 -5.98
N LEU A 161 -2.29 -7.04 -6.81
CA LEU A 161 -1.15 -6.26 -6.32
C LEU A 161 -1.59 -4.81 -6.12
N MET A 162 -1.05 -4.15 -5.11
CA MET A 162 -1.20 -2.71 -4.91
C MET A 162 0.17 -2.04 -5.01
N LEU A 163 0.26 -1.05 -5.89
CA LEU A 163 1.47 -0.31 -6.23
C LEU A 163 1.36 1.12 -5.69
N ALA A 164 2.30 1.56 -4.86
CA ALA A 164 2.32 2.91 -4.32
C ALA A 164 3.37 3.78 -5.02
N SER A 165 2.95 4.96 -5.48
CA SER A 165 3.85 5.93 -6.12
C SER A 165 4.65 6.71 -5.07
N LYS A 166 5.96 6.87 -5.28
CA LYS A 166 6.81 7.80 -4.51
C LYS A 166 6.59 9.25 -4.92
N SER A 167 6.25 9.47 -6.18
CA SER A 167 6.03 10.78 -6.78
C SER A 167 4.56 11.00 -7.14
N SER A 168 4.20 12.26 -7.41
CA SER A 168 2.82 12.64 -7.76
C SER A 168 2.40 12.30 -9.20
N GLY A 169 3.34 11.83 -10.03
CA GLY A 169 3.09 11.55 -11.44
C GLY A 169 3.26 12.76 -12.36
N PRO A 170 2.69 12.69 -13.59
CA PRO A 170 2.74 13.78 -14.55
C PRO A 170 2.03 15.05 -14.03
N LYS A 171 2.55 16.23 -14.39
CA LYS A 171 2.17 17.57 -13.90
C LYS A 171 2.78 17.91 -12.53
N THR A 172 2.93 19.21 -12.27
CA THR A 172 3.79 19.82 -11.22
C THR A 172 3.72 19.15 -9.85
N LYS A 173 4.86 19.16 -9.13
CA LYS A 173 5.05 18.65 -7.76
C LYS A 173 3.79 18.82 -6.91
N SER A 174 3.17 17.72 -6.53
CA SER A 174 2.00 17.69 -5.66
C SER A 174 2.27 16.93 -4.36
N HIS A 175 1.45 17.22 -3.36
CA HIS A 175 1.39 16.51 -2.08
C HIS A 175 0.56 15.23 -2.16
N LEU A 176 0.15 14.82 -3.35
CA LEU A 176 -0.64 13.61 -3.54
C LEU A 176 0.27 12.44 -3.94
N ARG A 177 -0.01 11.26 -3.39
CA ARG A 177 0.50 9.95 -3.85
C ARG A 177 -0.67 9.11 -4.31
N LYS A 178 -0.39 8.18 -5.21
CA LYS A 178 -1.42 7.35 -5.83
C LYS A 178 -1.08 5.89 -5.60
N LEU A 179 -2.09 5.13 -5.18
CA LEU A 179 -2.02 3.69 -5.06
C LEU A 179 -2.89 3.11 -6.17
N PHE A 180 -2.27 2.33 -7.04
CA PHE A 180 -2.93 1.65 -8.14
C PHE A 180 -3.03 0.16 -7.83
N THR A 181 -4.01 -0.50 -8.42
CA THR A 181 -4.20 -1.95 -8.26
C THR A 181 -4.06 -2.67 -9.59
N PHE A 182 -3.44 -3.85 -9.53
CA PHE A 182 -3.19 -4.72 -10.68
C PHE A 182 -3.80 -6.09 -10.40
N ASP A 183 -4.70 -6.53 -11.29
CA ASP A 183 -5.41 -7.80 -11.20
C ASP A 183 -4.50 -8.97 -11.56
N LEU A 184 -4.26 -9.91 -10.64
CA LEU A 184 -3.44 -11.10 -10.93
C LEU A 184 -4.20 -12.21 -11.68
N THR A 185 -5.51 -12.08 -11.84
CA THR A 185 -6.33 -13.03 -12.62
C THR A 185 -6.36 -12.61 -14.08
N GLN A 186 -6.60 -11.32 -14.34
CA GLN A 186 -6.64 -10.75 -15.69
C GLN A 186 -5.26 -10.31 -16.20
N HIS A 187 -4.29 -10.14 -15.29
CA HIS A 187 -2.98 -9.55 -15.57
C HIS A 187 -3.07 -8.13 -16.18
N THR A 188 -3.99 -7.33 -15.65
CA THR A 188 -4.24 -5.96 -16.11
C THR A 188 -4.29 -4.99 -14.95
N LEU A 189 -3.93 -3.73 -15.22
CA LEU A 189 -4.19 -2.63 -14.30
C LEU A 189 -5.70 -2.41 -14.18
N ASP A 190 -6.17 -2.06 -12.99
CA ASP A 190 -7.58 -1.70 -12.80
C ASP A 190 -7.94 -0.37 -13.46
N GLU A 191 -9.15 -0.32 -14.02
CA GLU A 191 -9.71 0.90 -14.62
C GLU A 191 -10.21 1.90 -13.57
N GLU A 192 -10.46 1.43 -12.35
CA GLU A 192 -10.87 2.27 -11.23
C GLU A 192 -9.82 3.34 -10.92
N PRO A 193 -10.24 4.55 -10.50
CA PRO A 193 -9.30 5.58 -10.15
C PRO A 193 -8.41 5.12 -8.99
N PRO A 194 -7.12 5.50 -8.99
CA PRO A 194 -6.23 5.13 -7.91
C PRO A 194 -6.70 5.73 -6.58
N ILE A 195 -6.41 5.03 -5.49
CA ILE A 195 -6.56 5.59 -4.15
C ILE A 195 -5.58 6.75 -4.02
N ILE A 196 -6.05 7.88 -3.51
CA ILE A 196 -5.25 9.09 -3.35
C ILE A 196 -4.86 9.25 -1.89
N LEU A 197 -3.56 9.32 -1.63
CA LEU A 197 -3.01 9.66 -0.33
C LEU A 197 -2.55 11.12 -0.33
N ASP A 198 -3.11 11.93 0.56
CA ASP A 198 -2.66 13.30 0.80
C ASP A 198 -1.52 13.31 1.84
N CYS A 199 -0.30 13.63 1.41
CA CYS A 199 0.88 13.72 2.26
C CYS A 199 0.72 14.76 3.39
N LYS A 200 -0.19 15.74 3.27
CA LYS A 200 -0.49 16.68 4.35
C LYS A 200 -1.23 15.99 5.49
N ASP A 201 -2.11 15.04 5.19
CA ASP A 201 -2.84 14.30 6.22
C ASP A 201 -1.89 13.36 6.96
N VAL A 202 -1.00 12.68 6.23
CA VAL A 202 0.12 11.93 6.83
C VAL A 202 0.97 12.84 7.72
N GLY A 203 1.30 14.03 7.24
CA GLY A 203 2.12 14.98 7.98
C GLY A 203 1.43 15.52 9.26
N LYS A 204 0.11 15.72 9.25
CA LYS A 204 -0.63 16.12 10.46
C LYS A 204 -0.53 15.05 11.53
N GLU A 205 -0.68 13.79 11.14
CA GLU A 205 -0.62 12.65 12.05
C GLU A 205 0.79 12.46 12.62
N LEU A 206 1.79 12.36 11.75
CA LEU A 206 3.17 12.08 12.17
C LEU A 206 3.84 13.27 12.89
N TYR A 207 3.52 14.51 12.52
CA TYR A 207 4.21 15.71 13.00
C TYR A 207 3.34 16.62 13.88
N LYS A 208 2.19 16.14 14.37
CA LYS A 208 1.27 16.88 15.27
C LYS A 208 0.93 18.28 14.74
N GLY A 209 0.64 18.37 13.45
CA GLY A 209 0.29 19.63 12.77
C GLY A 209 1.46 20.55 12.38
N LYS A 210 2.72 20.18 12.63
CA LYS A 210 3.89 20.91 12.11
C LYS A 210 4.14 20.57 10.64
N ARG A 211 4.76 21.50 9.90
CA ARG A 211 5.18 21.26 8.52
C ARG A 211 6.35 20.26 8.51
N GLY A 212 6.03 18.99 8.23
CA GLY A 212 7.03 17.95 7.97
C GLY A 212 7.54 17.95 6.53
N PRO A 213 8.55 17.11 6.22
CA PRO A 213 8.94 16.83 4.85
C PRO A 213 7.76 16.25 4.05
N THR A 214 7.80 16.40 2.73
CA THR A 214 6.81 15.74 1.86
C THR A 214 6.96 14.23 2.03
N PHE A 215 5.88 13.55 2.42
CA PHE A 215 5.84 12.10 2.50
C PHE A 215 6.06 11.47 1.11
N SER A 216 6.99 10.54 1.03
CA SER A 216 7.37 9.82 -0.18
C SER A 216 7.48 8.35 0.21
N PRO A 217 6.44 7.54 -0.07
CA PRO A 217 6.46 6.13 0.30
C PRO A 217 7.62 5.42 -0.38
N SER A 218 8.39 4.64 0.40
CA SER A 218 9.45 3.75 -0.09
C SER A 218 9.12 2.27 0.03
N ALA A 219 7.95 1.97 0.61
CA ALA A 219 7.41 0.64 0.75
C ALA A 219 5.93 0.73 1.11
N ILE A 220 5.20 -0.37 0.92
CA ILE A 220 3.83 -0.55 1.42
C ILE A 220 3.65 -2.00 1.80
N THR A 221 2.92 -2.25 2.87
CA THR A 221 2.52 -3.60 3.27
C THR A 221 1.08 -3.58 3.75
N ARG A 222 0.38 -4.70 3.58
CA ARG A 222 -0.93 -4.93 4.19
C ARG A 222 -0.72 -5.62 5.53
N ASP A 223 -1.22 -5.01 6.59
CA ASP A 223 -1.38 -5.70 7.86
C ASP A 223 -2.55 -6.70 7.77
N ILE A 224 -2.30 -7.95 8.20
CA ILE A 224 -3.20 -9.11 8.04
C ILE A 224 -3.91 -9.46 9.35
N ASN A 225 -4.13 -8.47 10.22
CA ASN A 225 -4.92 -8.63 11.44
C ASN A 225 -6.41 -8.88 11.15
#